data_AF-A0A0F7HKZ4-F1
#
_entry.id   AF-A0A0F7HKZ4-F1
#
_cell.length_a   1.000
_cell.length_b   1.000
_cell.length_c   1.000
_cell.angle_alpha   90.00
_cell.angle_beta   90.00
_cell.angle_gamma   90.00
#
_symmetry.space_group_name_H-M   'P 1'
#
loop_
_entity.id
_entity.type
_entity.pdbx_description
1 polymer ?
#
loop_
_entity_poly.entity_id
_entity_poly.type
_entity_poly.pdbx_seq_one_letter_code
_entity_poly.pdbx_strand_id
1 'polypeptide(L)'
;MRKTYDKETNINEMFDYLEDQIKNSGRPKIEDEYFYFNHEHKEMYLSIKGYFSESLSNPEVDGACYILAIPEIYRYVDIFELTFPMDWVKEDGKLSEPFKKLTPHMQYLALAAAEASNIRFNTQPSLSLGLNYWNLEQLKVFWQFTAIRRKNAM
;
A
#
# COMPACT_ATOMS: atom_id res chain seq x y z
N MET A 1 4.16 16.87 18.95
CA MET A 1 4.41 15.93 20.06
C MET A 1 3.67 14.60 19.87
N ARG A 2 2.33 14.54 19.71
CA ARG A 2 1.61 13.26 19.43
C ARG A 2 2.17 12.49 18.21
N LYS A 3 2.32 13.17 17.06
CA LYS A 3 2.90 12.59 15.85
C LYS A 3 4.30 11.97 16.02
N THR A 4 5.10 12.43 16.97
CA THR A 4 6.47 11.89 17.17
C THR A 4 6.43 10.57 17.93
N TYR A 5 5.58 10.48 18.95
CA TYR A 5 5.38 9.26 19.73
C TYR A 5 4.74 8.14 18.89
N ASP A 6 3.78 8.49 18.04
CA ASP A 6 3.16 7.54 17.11
C ASP A 6 4.18 7.00 16.10
N LYS A 7 5.08 7.85 15.58
CA LYS A 7 6.17 7.43 14.68
C LYS A 7 7.16 6.47 15.37
N GLU A 8 7.63 6.81 16.57
CA GLU A 8 8.53 5.94 17.33
C GLU A 8 7.90 4.57 17.61
N THR A 9 6.61 4.55 17.95
CA THR A 9 5.84 3.32 18.16
C THR A 9 5.77 2.49 16.87
N ASN A 10 5.36 3.09 15.76
CA ASN A 10 5.29 2.40 14.46
C ASN A 10 6.66 1.87 13.99
N ILE A 11 7.74 2.59 14.27
CA ILE A 11 9.11 2.15 13.97
C ILE A 11 9.47 0.92 14.81
N ASN A 12 9.16 0.91 16.10
CA ASN A 12 9.43 -0.25 16.97
C ASN A 12 8.60 -1.46 16.53
N GLU A 13 7.32 -1.27 16.19
CA GLU A 13 6.46 -2.34 15.68
C GLU A 13 6.98 -2.91 14.35
N MET A 14 7.51 -2.07 13.47
CA MET A 14 8.19 -2.51 12.26
C MET A 14 9.41 -3.38 12.59
N PHE A 15 10.25 -2.98 13.54
CA PHE A 15 11.41 -3.77 13.95
C PHE A 15 11.02 -5.11 14.54
N ASP A 16 10.05 -5.14 15.45
CA ASP A 16 9.53 -6.36 16.06
C ASP A 16 8.96 -7.31 15.00
N TYR A 17 8.20 -6.77 14.04
CA TYR A 17 7.66 -7.53 12.92
C TYR A 17 8.78 -8.14 12.06
N LEU A 18 9.76 -7.33 11.65
CA LEU A 18 10.87 -7.80 10.82
C LEU A 18 11.74 -8.83 11.57
N GLU A 19 11.95 -8.66 12.87
CA GLU A 19 12.65 -9.64 13.69
C GLU A 19 11.90 -10.98 13.74
N ASP A 20 10.58 -10.95 13.89
CA ASP A 20 9.74 -12.15 13.80
C ASP A 20 9.84 -12.81 12.41
N GLN A 21 9.84 -12.02 11.33
CA GLN A 21 10.03 -12.53 9.97
C GLN A 21 11.36 -13.28 9.83
N ILE A 22 12.45 -12.76 10.40
CA ILE A 22 13.77 -13.40 10.37
C ILE A 22 13.77 -14.69 11.19
N LYS A 23 13.27 -14.64 12.44
CA LYS A 23 13.20 -15.80 13.34
C LYS A 23 12.35 -16.92 12.77
N ASN A 24 11.29 -16.59 12.04
CA ASN A 24 10.35 -17.54 11.44
C ASN A 24 10.51 -17.70 9.93
N SER A 25 11.65 -17.32 9.36
CA SER A 25 11.90 -17.29 7.90
C SER A 25 11.74 -18.63 7.18
N GLY A 26 11.82 -19.76 7.90
CA GLY A 26 11.58 -21.09 7.35
C GLY A 26 10.11 -21.52 7.29
N ARG A 27 9.16 -20.69 7.75
CA ARG A 27 7.73 -20.99 7.69
C ARG A 27 7.13 -20.36 6.43
N PRO A 28 6.45 -21.13 5.57
CA PRO A 28 5.81 -20.57 4.39
C PRO A 28 4.72 -19.58 4.81
N LYS A 29 4.77 -18.38 4.25
CA LYS A 29 3.76 -17.33 4.47
C LYS A 29 2.97 -17.13 3.19
N ILE A 30 1.70 -16.76 3.32
CA ILE A 30 0.85 -16.54 2.14
C ILE A 30 1.41 -15.37 1.29
N GLU A 31 2.05 -14.41 1.95
CA GLU A 31 2.74 -13.28 1.31
C GLU A 31 3.90 -13.71 0.40
N ASP A 32 4.45 -14.91 0.55
CA ASP A 32 5.51 -15.41 -0.32
C ASP A 32 5.00 -15.76 -1.73
N GLU A 33 3.71 -16.09 -1.84
CA GLU A 33 3.04 -16.50 -3.08
C GLU A 33 2.35 -15.32 -3.79
N TYR A 34 2.36 -14.14 -3.18
CA TYR A 34 1.75 -12.96 -3.79
C TYR A 34 2.49 -12.54 -5.06
N PHE A 35 1.73 -11.97 -5.99
CA PHE A 35 2.34 -11.30 -7.12
C PHE A 35 3.03 -10.01 -6.65
N TYR A 36 4.24 -9.73 -7.15
CA TYR A 36 4.93 -8.47 -6.97
C TYR A 36 5.52 -8.02 -8.31
N PHE A 37 5.68 -6.72 -8.55
CA PHE A 37 6.41 -6.24 -9.73
C PHE A 37 7.84 -6.80 -9.77
N ASN A 38 8.51 -6.80 -8.62
CA ASN A 38 9.89 -7.25 -8.46
C ASN A 38 10.18 -7.55 -6.98
N HIS A 39 11.41 -7.91 -6.67
CA HIS A 39 11.87 -8.20 -5.31
C HIS A 39 11.74 -6.99 -4.37
N GLU A 40 12.10 -5.79 -4.85
CA GLU A 40 12.03 -4.55 -4.07
C GLU A 40 10.60 -4.26 -3.58
N HIS A 41 9.60 -4.50 -4.45
CA HIS A 41 8.20 -4.35 -4.06
C HIS A 41 7.82 -5.28 -2.88
N LYS A 42 8.33 -6.50 -2.84
CA LYS A 42 8.10 -7.44 -1.73
C LYS A 42 8.77 -6.95 -0.44
N GLU A 43 10.03 -6.55 -0.50
CA GLU A 43 10.77 -6.08 0.67
C GLU A 43 10.15 -4.81 1.27
N MET A 44 9.75 -3.86 0.41
CA MET A 44 9.05 -2.65 0.82
C MET A 44 7.69 -2.97 1.43
N TYR A 45 6.95 -3.91 0.83
CA TYR A 45 5.64 -4.33 1.35
C TYR A 45 5.75 -4.89 2.77
N LEU A 46 6.70 -5.80 3.00
CA LEU A 46 6.90 -6.38 4.34
C LEU A 46 7.31 -5.31 5.37
N SER A 47 8.14 -4.36 4.97
CA SER A 47 8.58 -3.26 5.84
C SER A 47 7.42 -2.32 6.20
N ILE A 48 6.66 -1.87 5.19
CA ILE A 48 5.52 -0.96 5.36
C ILE A 48 4.38 -1.63 6.13
N LYS A 49 4.15 -2.92 5.90
CA LYS A 49 3.20 -3.74 6.66
C LYS A 49 3.55 -3.74 8.16
N GLY A 50 4.83 -3.91 8.50
CA GLY A 50 5.29 -3.80 9.88
C GLY A 50 5.10 -2.40 10.47
N TYR A 51 5.38 -1.36 9.68
CA TYR A 51 5.24 0.04 10.13
C TYR A 51 3.79 0.43 10.42
N PHE A 52 2.85 0.01 9.57
CA PHE A 52 1.42 0.14 9.83
C PHE A 52 0.89 -1.16 10.42
N SER A 53 1.22 -1.43 11.70
CA SER A 53 0.91 -2.69 12.39
C SER A 53 -0.56 -3.10 12.34
N GLU A 54 -1.48 -2.15 12.20
CA GLU A 54 -2.91 -2.43 11.98
C GLU A 54 -3.14 -3.35 10.77
N SER A 55 -2.28 -3.31 9.76
CA SER A 55 -2.28 -4.18 8.57
C SER A 55 -2.25 -5.68 8.89
N LEU A 56 -1.70 -6.06 10.05
CA LEU A 56 -1.63 -7.46 10.49
C LEU A 56 -3.03 -8.02 10.75
N SER A 57 -3.96 -7.18 11.23
CA SER A 57 -5.34 -7.56 11.52
C SER A 57 -6.38 -6.97 10.56
N ASN A 58 -6.07 -5.86 9.87
CA ASN A 58 -6.99 -5.14 9.00
C ASN A 58 -6.61 -5.34 7.51
N PRO A 59 -7.39 -6.14 6.75
CA PRO A 59 -7.16 -6.33 5.31
C PRO A 59 -7.15 -5.03 4.48
N GLU A 60 -7.85 -4.00 4.93
CA GLU A 60 -7.91 -2.73 4.21
C GLU A 60 -6.57 -1.98 4.29
N VAL A 61 -6.01 -1.91 5.50
CA VAL A 61 -4.68 -1.34 5.74
C VAL A 61 -3.61 -2.20 5.05
N ASP A 62 -3.72 -3.53 5.10
CA ASP A 62 -2.81 -4.46 4.43
C ASP A 62 -2.76 -4.24 2.91
N GLY A 63 -3.93 -4.17 2.27
CA GLY A 63 -4.02 -3.85 0.85
C GLY A 63 -3.44 -2.47 0.51
N ALA A 64 -3.70 -1.47 1.35
CA ALA A 64 -3.14 -0.13 1.16
C ALA A 64 -1.61 -0.11 1.28
N CYS A 65 -1.03 -0.85 2.24
CA CYS A 65 0.41 -1.03 2.37
C CYS A 65 1.03 -1.68 1.12
N TYR A 66 0.36 -2.70 0.56
CA TYR A 66 0.79 -3.36 -0.67
C TYR A 66 0.87 -2.40 -1.86
N ILE A 67 -0.08 -1.47 -2.02
CA ILE A 67 -0.01 -0.46 -3.09
C ILE A 67 1.06 0.60 -2.81
N LEU A 68 1.16 1.09 -1.57
CA LEU A 68 2.17 2.07 -1.17
C LEU A 68 3.61 1.55 -1.39
N ALA A 69 3.81 0.24 -1.25
CA ALA A 69 5.10 -0.43 -1.42
C ALA A 69 5.63 -0.47 -2.85
N ILE A 70 4.82 -0.16 -3.86
CA ILE A 70 5.27 -0.16 -5.26
C ILE A 70 6.43 0.83 -5.38
N PRO A 71 7.62 0.44 -5.88
CA PRO A 71 8.81 1.30 -5.88
C PRO A 71 8.59 2.66 -6.55
N GLU A 72 7.79 2.70 -7.63
CA GLU A 72 7.45 3.94 -8.32
C GLU A 72 6.61 4.90 -7.47
N ILE A 73 5.83 4.38 -6.51
CA ILE A 73 5.06 5.16 -5.55
C ILE A 73 5.94 5.52 -4.35
N TYR A 74 6.57 4.51 -3.73
CA TYR A 74 7.34 4.64 -2.50
C TYR A 74 8.42 5.73 -2.59
N ARG A 75 9.12 5.84 -3.73
CA ARG A 75 10.16 6.86 -3.99
C ARG A 75 9.69 8.32 -3.80
N TYR A 76 8.40 8.58 -3.85
CA TYR A 76 7.83 9.94 -3.75
C TYR A 76 7.06 10.18 -2.45
N VAL A 77 6.89 9.15 -1.62
CA VAL A 77 6.03 9.19 -0.45
C VAL A 77 6.87 8.97 0.80
N ASP A 78 6.86 9.97 1.68
CA ASP A 78 7.43 9.82 3.02
C ASP A 78 6.41 9.13 3.93
N ILE A 79 6.59 7.82 4.14
CA ILE A 79 5.69 7.00 4.96
C ILE A 79 5.66 7.46 6.43
N PHE A 80 6.70 8.14 6.90
CA PHE A 80 6.79 8.60 8.29
C PHE A 80 5.89 9.80 8.58
N GLU A 81 5.39 10.49 7.55
CA GLU A 81 4.44 11.59 7.70
C GLU A 81 2.98 11.15 7.60
N LEU A 82 2.72 9.88 7.27
CA LEU A 82 1.38 9.34 7.06
C LEU A 82 0.76 8.81 8.35
N THR A 83 -0.56 9.00 8.47
CA THR A 83 -1.37 8.33 9.51
C THR A 83 -2.01 7.06 8.97
N PHE A 84 -2.44 7.09 7.70
CA PHE A 84 -2.95 5.95 6.95
C PHE A 84 -2.17 5.78 5.61
N PRO A 85 -1.95 4.55 5.10
CA PRO A 85 -1.06 4.33 3.96
C PRO A 85 -1.47 5.02 2.66
N MET A 86 -2.75 5.40 2.48
CA MET A 86 -3.21 6.15 1.30
C MET A 86 -3.36 7.66 1.53
N ASP A 87 -2.99 8.20 2.69
CA ASP A 87 -3.15 9.64 2.98
C ASP A 87 -2.37 10.52 2.01
N TRP A 88 -1.24 10.03 1.48
CA TRP A 88 -0.40 10.76 0.54
C TRP A 88 -1.08 11.11 -0.78
N VAL A 89 -2.22 10.51 -1.13
CA VAL A 89 -2.90 10.76 -2.42
C VAL A 89 -3.54 12.16 -2.47
N LYS A 90 -3.96 12.71 -1.31
CA LYS A 90 -4.52 14.07 -1.20
C LYS A 90 -3.70 14.95 -0.28
N GLU A 91 -3.72 16.24 -0.61
CA GLU A 91 -3.33 17.33 0.26
C GLU A 91 -4.37 18.44 0.13
N ASP A 92 -4.92 18.92 1.25
CA ASP A 92 -5.92 20.00 1.30
C ASP A 92 -7.10 19.85 0.32
N GLY A 93 -7.62 18.62 0.19
CA GLY A 93 -8.77 18.30 -0.66
C GLY A 93 -8.48 18.25 -2.16
N LYS A 94 -7.21 18.35 -2.56
CA LYS A 94 -6.74 18.20 -3.94
C LYS A 94 -5.78 17.03 -4.06
N LEU A 95 -5.51 16.58 -5.29
CA LEU A 95 -4.44 15.60 -5.54
C LEU A 95 -3.10 16.21 -5.12
N SER A 96 -2.33 15.44 -4.36
CA SER A 96 -1.03 15.85 -3.82
C SER A 96 0.05 15.96 -4.91
N GLU A 97 1.16 16.61 -4.60
CA GLU A 97 2.31 16.67 -5.50
C GLU A 97 2.99 15.30 -5.73
N PRO A 98 3.19 14.43 -4.71
CA PRO A 98 3.65 13.06 -4.92
C PRO A 98 2.80 12.28 -5.94
N PHE A 99 1.47 12.40 -5.84
CA PHE A 99 0.55 11.73 -6.76
C PHE A 99 0.73 12.18 -8.21
N LYS A 100 0.84 13.50 -8.44
CA LYS A 100 0.98 14.06 -9.79
C LYS A 100 2.28 13.65 -10.49
N LYS A 101 3.31 13.24 -9.73
CA LYS A 101 4.61 12.78 -10.27
C LYS A 101 4.58 11.34 -10.80
N LEU A 102 3.51 10.59 -10.53
CA LEU A 102 3.36 9.21 -10.99
C LEU A 102 2.98 9.17 -12.47
N THR A 103 3.34 8.07 -13.14
CA THR A 103 2.82 7.77 -14.48
C THR A 103 1.31 7.56 -14.44
N PRO A 104 0.56 7.82 -15.54
CA PRO A 104 -0.89 7.65 -15.57
C PRO A 104 -1.37 6.26 -15.12
N HIS A 105 -0.64 5.19 -15.49
CA HIS A 105 -0.97 3.83 -15.08
C HIS A 105 -0.93 3.65 -13.55
N MET A 106 0.09 4.20 -12.90
CA MET A 106 0.23 4.16 -11.43
C MET A 106 -0.74 5.11 -10.73
N GLN A 107 -1.04 6.28 -11.32
CA GLN A 107 -2.07 7.19 -10.81
C GLN A 107 -3.41 6.49 -10.68
N TYR A 108 -3.86 5.76 -11.71
CA TYR A 108 -5.13 5.04 -11.64
C TYR A 108 -5.11 3.88 -10.63
N LEU A 109 -3.97 3.21 -10.47
CA LEU A 109 -3.81 2.15 -9.46
C LEU A 109 -3.92 2.72 -8.04
N ALA A 110 -3.20 3.81 -7.76
CA ALA A 110 -3.27 4.52 -6.49
C ALA A 110 -4.67 5.07 -6.23
N LEU A 111 -5.36 5.61 -7.25
CA LEU A 111 -6.74 6.09 -7.10
C LEU A 111 -7.73 4.96 -6.82
N ALA A 112 -7.61 3.81 -7.49
CA ALA A 112 -8.47 2.66 -7.20
C ALA A 112 -8.29 2.17 -5.76
N ALA A 113 -7.05 2.19 -5.24
CA ALA A 113 -6.76 1.87 -3.84
C ALA A 113 -7.26 2.94 -2.85
N ALA A 114 -7.18 4.22 -3.23
CA ALA A 114 -7.70 5.34 -2.45
C ALA A 114 -9.23 5.29 -2.36
N GLU A 115 -9.93 5.03 -3.47
CA GLU A 115 -11.39 4.86 -3.52
C GLU A 115 -11.86 3.71 -2.63
N ALA A 116 -11.12 2.61 -2.66
CA ALA A 116 -11.28 1.46 -1.79
C ALA A 116 -11.17 1.81 -0.30
N SER A 117 -10.42 2.87 0.02
CA SER A 117 -10.21 3.42 1.37
C SER A 117 -11.10 4.64 1.65
N ASN A 118 -12.21 4.80 0.91
CA ASN A 118 -13.15 5.92 1.01
C ASN A 118 -12.59 7.31 0.66
N ILE A 119 -11.48 7.39 -0.08
CA ILE A 119 -10.92 8.64 -0.61
C ILE A 119 -11.33 8.77 -2.09
N ARG A 120 -12.25 9.68 -2.40
CA ARG A 120 -12.78 9.87 -3.77
C ARG A 120 -12.42 11.25 -4.34
N PHE A 121 -11.99 11.28 -5.60
CA PHE A 121 -11.66 12.51 -6.33
C PHE A 121 -12.45 12.68 -7.63
N ASN A 122 -12.76 11.56 -8.29
CA ASN A 122 -13.38 11.57 -9.60
C ASN A 122 -14.89 11.29 -9.50
N THR A 123 -15.64 11.80 -10.47
CA THR A 123 -17.05 11.45 -10.66
C THR A 123 -17.23 10.07 -11.28
N GLN A 124 -16.22 9.59 -12.01
CA GLN A 124 -16.17 8.23 -12.56
C GLN A 124 -15.32 7.31 -11.67
N PRO A 125 -15.68 6.03 -11.52
CA PRO A 125 -14.90 5.07 -10.76
C PRO A 125 -13.49 4.90 -11.33
N SER A 126 -12.47 4.95 -10.47
CA SER A 126 -11.07 4.84 -10.90
C SER A 126 -10.74 3.46 -11.47
N LEU A 127 -11.50 2.42 -11.10
CA LEU A 127 -11.42 1.11 -11.76
C LEU A 127 -11.76 1.20 -13.26
N SER A 128 -12.82 1.92 -13.62
CA SER A 128 -13.23 2.06 -15.03
C SER A 128 -12.16 2.78 -15.85
N LEU A 129 -11.50 3.78 -15.26
CA LEU A 129 -10.36 4.44 -15.88
C LEU A 129 -9.17 3.48 -15.96
N GLY A 130 -8.81 2.81 -14.87
CA GLY A 130 -7.72 1.84 -14.80
C GLY A 130 -7.81 0.75 -15.87
N LEU A 131 -8.99 0.16 -16.09
CA LEU A 131 -9.19 -0.89 -17.10
C LEU A 131 -8.91 -0.44 -18.54
N ASN A 132 -9.01 0.85 -18.84
CA ASN A 132 -8.68 1.39 -20.17
C ASN A 132 -7.19 1.66 -20.36
N TYR A 133 -6.40 1.72 -19.28
CA TYR A 133 -4.99 2.10 -19.33
C TYR A 133 -4.04 1.01 -18.83
N TRP A 134 -4.44 0.15 -17.90
CA TRP A 134 -3.53 -0.83 -17.30
C TRP A 134 -3.08 -1.90 -18.28
N ASN A 135 -1.78 -2.20 -18.25
CA ASN A 135 -1.24 -3.39 -18.88
C ASN A 135 -1.43 -4.62 -17.95
N LEU A 136 -0.98 -5.79 -18.41
CA LEU A 136 -1.12 -7.04 -17.67
C LEU A 136 -0.45 -7.00 -16.28
N GLU A 137 0.66 -6.29 -16.11
CA GLU A 137 1.36 -6.19 -14.82
C GLU A 137 0.55 -5.36 -13.83
N GLN A 138 0.02 -4.20 -14.23
CA GLN A 138 -0.85 -3.41 -13.34
C GLN A 138 -2.14 -4.17 -13.00
N LEU A 139 -2.69 -4.95 -13.93
CA LEU A 139 -3.85 -5.80 -13.65
C LEU A 139 -3.54 -6.87 -12.60
N LYS A 140 -2.38 -7.55 -12.70
CA LYS A 140 -1.95 -8.53 -11.70
C LYS A 140 -1.78 -7.90 -10.32
N VAL A 141 -1.18 -6.70 -10.26
CA VAL A 141 -1.06 -5.96 -9.00
C VAL A 141 -2.43 -5.57 -8.45
N PHE A 142 -3.33 -5.08 -9.30
CA PHE A 142 -4.69 -4.74 -8.89
C PHE A 142 -5.44 -5.98 -8.36
N TRP A 143 -5.34 -7.12 -9.02
CA TRP A 143 -5.96 -8.37 -8.54
C TRP A 143 -5.38 -8.81 -7.20
N GLN A 144 -4.05 -8.79 -7.05
CA GLN A 144 -3.40 -9.10 -5.78
C GLN A 144 -3.88 -8.18 -4.66
N PHE A 145 -3.96 -6.87 -4.92
CA PHE A 145 -4.52 -5.89 -3.99
C PHE A 145 -5.96 -6.24 -3.57
N THR A 146 -6.83 -6.57 -4.55
CA THR A 146 -8.21 -6.96 -4.23
C THR A 146 -8.29 -8.25 -3.44
N ALA A 147 -7.40 -9.22 -3.71
CA ALA A 147 -7.32 -10.48 -2.97
C ALA A 147 -6.92 -10.25 -1.51
N ILE A 148 -5.90 -9.41 -1.26
CA ILE A 148 -5.47 -9.03 0.10
C ILE A 148 -6.64 -8.40 0.87
N ARG A 149 -7.32 -7.41 0.28
CA ARG A 149 -8.45 -6.74 0.93
C ARG A 149 -9.62 -7.66 1.24
N ARG A 150 -9.78 -8.75 0.49
CA ARG A 150 -10.86 -9.72 0.65
C ARG A 150 -10.41 -10.99 1.37
N LYS A 151 -9.21 -11.03 1.99
CA LYS A 151 -8.67 -12.22 2.65
C LYS A 151 -9.58 -12.82 3.72
N ASN A 152 -10.41 -11.99 4.37
CA ASN A 152 -11.38 -12.41 5.40
C ASN A 152 -12.82 -12.58 4.87
N ALA A 153 -13.03 -12.53 3.55
CA ALA A 153 -14.37 -12.67 2.94
C ALA A 153 -14.76 -14.13 2.63
N MET A 154 -14.01 -15.08 3.18
CA MET A 154 -14.29 -16.52 3.16
C MET A 154 -14.91 -16.97 4.47
#